data_AF-A0A1H9Q5Y0-F1
#
_entry.id   AF-A0A1H9Q5Y0-F1
#
_cell.length_a   1.000
_cell.length_b   1.000
_cell.length_c   1.000
_cell.angle_alpha   90.00
_cell.angle_beta   90.00
_cell.angle_gamma   90.00
#
_symmetry.space_group_name_H-M   'P 1'
#
loop_
_entity.id
_entity.type
_entity.pdbx_description
1 polymer ?
#
loop_
_entity_poly.entity_id
_entity_poly.type
_entity_poly.pdbx_seq_one_letter_code
_entity_poly.pdbx_strand_id
1 'polypeptide(L)'
;MPSWHRFRDAEPVPGQKKRKNREAEASRRLAARTAPGTGRWVVHFETQDHAEYREYVRRLRAVPEQAGLTRADLEVARLDALCGREVHPTTYRLSVFVPNP
;
A
#
# COMPACT_ATOMS: atom_id res chain seq x y z
N MET A 1 -0.88 -27.51 -43.47
CA MET A 1 -0.39 -27.30 -42.09
C MET A 1 0.43 -26.02 -42.06
N PRO A 2 -0.02 -24.89 -41.48
CA PRO A 2 0.84 -23.73 -41.34
C PRO A 2 1.67 -23.83 -40.06
N SER A 3 2.98 -23.75 -40.24
CA SER A 3 4.03 -23.71 -39.23
C SER A 3 3.92 -22.43 -38.38
N TRP A 4 3.80 -22.60 -37.05
CA TRP A 4 3.85 -21.51 -36.09
C TRP A 4 5.30 -21.07 -35.86
N HIS A 5 5.79 -20.11 -36.62
CA HIS A 5 7.09 -19.48 -36.35
C HIS A 5 6.95 -18.29 -35.40
N ARG A 6 7.54 -18.50 -34.20
CA ARG A 6 8.38 -17.56 -33.44
C ARG A 6 7.66 -16.33 -32.85
N PHE A 7 7.27 -16.47 -31.58
CA PHE A 7 7.19 -15.36 -30.63
C PHE A 7 8.49 -14.56 -30.71
N ARG A 8 8.38 -13.28 -31.08
CA ARG A 8 9.49 -12.34 -31.09
C ARG A 8 9.84 -12.04 -29.64
N ASP A 9 11.05 -12.43 -29.22
CA ASP A 9 11.67 -11.97 -27.99
C ASP A 9 11.64 -10.43 -27.99
N ALA A 10 10.75 -9.87 -27.17
CA ALA A 10 10.77 -8.45 -26.90
C ALA A 10 12.00 -8.18 -26.03
N GLU A 11 13.07 -7.65 -26.63
CA GLU A 11 14.21 -7.19 -25.86
C GLU A 11 13.73 -6.20 -24.77
N PRO A 12 14.13 -6.38 -23.51
CA PRO A 12 13.62 -5.58 -22.41
C PRO A 12 13.92 -4.10 -22.67
N VAL A 13 12.88 -3.27 -22.62
CA VAL A 13 12.95 -1.84 -22.93
C VAL A 13 14.06 -1.21 -22.08
N PRO A 14 15.07 -0.57 -22.69
CA PRO A 14 16.19 0.02 -21.94
C PRO A 14 15.65 1.06 -20.96
N GLY A 15 15.87 0.82 -19.67
CA GLY A 15 15.33 1.64 -18.56
C GLY A 15 14.35 0.91 -17.65
N GLN A 16 13.70 -0.17 -18.10
CA GLN A 16 12.82 -0.98 -17.24
C GLN A 16 13.57 -1.61 -16.06
N LYS A 17 14.79 -2.11 -16.29
CA LYS A 17 15.64 -2.68 -15.23
C LYS A 17 16.01 -1.64 -14.17
N LYS A 18 16.35 -0.41 -14.58
CA LYS A 18 16.69 0.69 -13.67
C LYS A 18 15.48 1.14 -12.86
N ARG A 19 14.31 1.28 -13.49
CA ARG A 19 13.04 1.59 -12.81
C ARG A 19 12.68 0.54 -11.77
N LYS A 20 12.68 -0.74 -12.16
CA LYS A 20 12.40 -1.87 -11.26
C LYS A 20 13.35 -1.92 -10.06
N ASN A 21 14.65 -1.64 -10.26
CA ASN A 21 15.61 -1.65 -9.16
C ASN A 21 15.34 -0.51 -8.16
N ARG A 22 14.98 0.69 -8.64
CA ARG A 22 14.61 1.82 -7.78
C ARG A 22 13.36 1.52 -6.94
N GLU A 23 12.33 0.93 -7.56
CA GLU A 23 11.11 0.50 -6.86
C GLU A 23 11.42 -0.56 -5.80
N ALA A 24 12.26 -1.55 -6.13
CA ALA A 24 12.67 -2.58 -5.18
C ALA A 24 13.51 -2.02 -4.02
N GLU A 25 14.36 -1.03 -4.27
CA GLU A 25 15.11 -0.33 -3.22
C GLU A 25 14.19 0.50 -2.32
N ALA A 26 13.24 1.24 -2.89
CA ALA A 26 12.23 1.97 -2.13
C ALA A 26 11.38 1.04 -1.25
N SER A 27 10.94 -0.09 -1.81
CA SER A 27 10.21 -1.14 -1.09
C SER A 27 11.06 -1.72 0.05
N ARG A 28 12.34 -2.02 -0.18
CA ARG A 28 13.26 -2.49 0.87
C ARG A 28 13.44 -1.48 1.99
N ARG A 29 13.61 -0.19 1.65
CA ARG A 29 13.72 0.88 2.66
C ARG A 29 12.46 1.01 3.50
N LEU A 30 11.29 0.94 2.88
CA LEU A 30 10.01 0.96 3.58
C LEU A 30 9.86 -0.26 4.51
N ALA A 31 10.17 -1.45 4.00
CA ALA A 31 10.11 -2.68 4.79
C ALA A 31 11.04 -2.65 6.01
N ALA A 32 12.25 -2.08 5.86
CA ALA A 32 13.18 -1.90 6.97
C ALA A 32 12.65 -0.92 8.04
N ARG A 33 12.01 0.19 7.61
CA ARG A 33 11.40 1.18 8.52
C ARG A 33 10.24 0.62 9.34
N THR A 34 9.53 -0.38 8.81
CA THR A 34 8.36 -1.00 9.45
C THR A 34 8.61 -2.45 9.83
N ALA A 35 9.86 -2.82 10.04
CA ALA A 35 10.25 -4.20 10.35
C ALA A 35 9.66 -4.61 11.72
N PRO A 36 9.31 -5.90 11.91
CA PRO A 36 8.92 -6.39 13.23
C PRO A 36 9.97 -6.03 14.29
N GLY A 37 9.53 -5.56 15.45
CA GLY A 37 10.42 -5.11 16.53
C GLY A 37 10.86 -3.65 16.46
N THR A 38 10.62 -2.94 15.35
CA THR A 38 10.88 -1.48 15.25
C THR A 38 9.69 -0.62 15.66
N GLY A 39 8.53 -1.24 15.86
CA GLY A 39 7.27 -0.57 16.17
C GLY A 39 6.07 -1.50 16.02
N ARG A 40 4.88 -0.91 15.98
CA ARG A 40 3.61 -1.64 15.82
C ARG A 40 2.66 -0.91 14.86
N TRP A 41 1.78 -1.68 14.23
CA TRP A 41 0.69 -1.12 13.45
C TRP A 41 -0.49 -0.84 14.37
N VAL A 42 -1.03 0.38 14.31
CA VAL A 42 -2.21 0.80 15.08
C VAL A 42 -3.33 1.14 14.10
N VAL A 43 -4.52 0.61 14.37
CA VAL A 43 -5.72 0.93 13.58
C VAL A 43 -6.13 2.36 13.89
N HIS A 44 -6.22 3.18 12.84
CA HIS A 44 -6.59 4.58 12.95
C HIS A 44 -8.03 4.82 12.54
N PHE A 45 -8.52 4.09 11.53
CA PHE A 45 -9.90 4.19 11.05
C PHE A 45 -10.37 2.84 10.52
N GLU A 46 -11.62 2.49 10.80
CA GLU A 46 -12.24 1.24 10.36
C GLU A 46 -13.72 1.47 10.05
N THR A 47 -14.19 0.98 8.91
CA THR A 47 -15.60 1.07 8.49
C THR A 47 -15.95 -0.08 7.55
N GLN A 48 -17.23 -0.43 7.48
CA GLN A 48 -17.75 -1.34 6.44
C GLN A 48 -18.31 -0.57 5.23
N ASP A 49 -18.45 0.76 5.34
CA ASP A 49 -18.91 1.60 4.24
C ASP A 49 -17.74 2.05 3.36
N HIS A 50 -17.75 1.57 2.12
CA HIS A 50 -16.73 1.92 1.14
C HIS A 50 -16.74 3.41 0.76
N ALA A 51 -17.90 4.06 0.71
CA ALA A 51 -18.01 5.48 0.37
C ALA A 51 -17.41 6.34 1.49
N GLU A 52 -17.75 6.02 2.75
CA GLU A 52 -17.16 6.66 3.92
C GLU A 52 -15.63 6.49 3.93
N TYR A 53 -15.14 5.27 3.69
CA TYR A 53 -13.71 4.99 3.62
C TYR A 53 -13.00 5.83 2.56
N ARG A 54 -13.58 5.92 1.36
CA ARG A 54 -13.00 6.72 0.28
C ARG A 54 -12.98 8.21 0.60
N GLU A 55 -14.05 8.73 1.18
CA GLU A 55 -14.10 10.13 1.59
C GLU A 55 -13.08 10.42 2.69
N TYR A 56 -12.98 9.52 3.68
CA TYR A 56 -12.02 9.62 4.76
C TYR A 56 -10.59 9.64 4.24
N VAL A 57 -10.19 8.68 3.39
CA VAL A 57 -8.85 8.64 2.79
C VAL A 57 -8.56 9.89 1.95
N ARG A 58 -9.56 10.40 1.21
CA ARG A 58 -9.42 11.63 0.42
C ARG A 58 -9.15 12.84 1.32
N ARG A 59 -9.91 13.01 2.40
CA ARG A 59 -9.73 14.10 3.38
C ARG A 59 -8.39 13.99 4.08
N LEU A 60 -8.02 12.79 4.51
CA LEU A 60 -6.76 12.51 5.18
C LEU A 60 -5.55 12.87 4.30
N ARG A 61 -5.60 12.57 3.00
CA ARG A 61 -4.55 12.97 2.06
C ARG A 61 -4.48 14.48 1.82
N ALA A 62 -5.58 15.21 1.99
CA ALA A 62 -5.60 16.65 1.85
C ALA A 62 -5.04 17.33 3.11
N VAL A 63 -5.53 16.93 4.28
CA VAL A 63 -5.23 17.56 5.57
C VAL A 63 -4.98 16.48 6.64
N PRO A 64 -3.80 15.85 6.66
CA PRO A 64 -3.52 14.73 7.57
C PRO A 64 -3.55 15.14 9.05
N GLU A 65 -3.27 16.41 9.32
CA GLU A 65 -3.18 16.96 10.67
C GLU A 65 -4.53 16.98 11.39
N GLN A 66 -5.65 17.04 10.65
CA GLN A 66 -6.99 16.90 11.21
C GLN A 66 -7.23 15.52 11.84
N ALA A 67 -6.47 14.52 11.41
CA ALA A 67 -6.50 13.17 11.95
C ALA A 67 -5.34 12.92 12.95
N GLY A 68 -4.58 13.95 13.31
CA GLY A 68 -3.39 13.82 14.17
C GLY A 68 -2.24 13.04 13.52
N LEU A 69 -2.22 12.96 12.18
CA LEU A 69 -1.20 12.26 11.41
C LEU A 69 -0.31 13.25 10.67
N THR A 70 0.95 12.89 10.48
CA THR A 70 1.89 13.65 9.64
C THR A 70 1.86 13.14 8.21
N ARG A 71 2.43 13.93 7.28
CA ARG A 71 2.69 13.45 5.91
C ARG A 71 3.55 12.18 5.89
N ALA A 72 4.53 12.08 6.78
CA ALA A 72 5.42 10.93 6.87
C ALA A 72 4.69 9.65 7.32
N ASP A 73 3.69 9.79 8.21
CA ASP A 73 2.85 8.65 8.63
C ASP A 73 2.02 8.11 7.47
N LEU A 74 1.53 9.00 6.59
CA LEU A 74 0.78 8.60 5.41
C LEU A 74 1.63 7.88 4.36
N GLU A 75 2.92 8.18 4.25
CA GLU A 75 3.83 7.47 3.33
C GLU A 75 3.99 5.99 3.70
N VAL A 76 3.79 5.66 4.98
CA VAL A 76 3.93 4.30 5.50
C VAL A 76 2.57 3.67 5.86
N ALA A 77 1.47 4.41 5.80
CA ALA A 77 0.16 3.90 6.19
C ALA A 77 -0.31 2.72 5.31
N ARG A 78 -1.04 1.78 5.92
CA ARG A 78 -1.67 0.62 5.25
C ARG A 78 -3.15 0.84 5.07
N LEU A 79 -3.63 0.59 3.86
CA LEU A 79 -5.03 0.59 3.47
C LEU A 79 -5.44 -0.86 3.20
N ASP A 80 -6.12 -1.48 4.15
CA ASP A 80 -6.55 -2.87 4.06
C ASP A 80 -8.04 -2.94 3.68
N ALA A 81 -8.39 -3.88 2.80
CA ALA A 81 -9.77 -4.34 2.59
C ALA A 81 -9.87 -5.78 3.09
N LEU A 82 -10.46 -5.94 4.26
CA LEU A 82 -10.64 -7.22 4.94
C LEU A 82 -11.92 -7.86 4.42
N CYS A 83 -11.85 -8.41 3.21
CA CYS A 83 -12.95 -9.14 2.60
C CYS A 83 -13.09 -10.49 3.31
N GLY A 84 -14.11 -10.63 4.15
CA GLY A 84 -14.48 -11.93 4.67
C GLY A 84 -14.93 -12.88 3.56
N ARG A 85 -14.79 -14.20 3.76
CA ARG A 85 -15.47 -15.18 2.91
C ARG A 85 -16.94 -15.28 3.34
N GLU A 86 -17.83 -15.17 2.35
CA GLU A 86 -19.28 -15.44 2.35
C GLU A 86 -20.19 -14.70 3.36
N VAL A 87 -19.91 -14.74 4.67
CA VAL A 87 -20.89 -14.30 5.70
C VAL A 87 -20.47 -13.00 6.40
N HIS A 88 -19.21 -12.58 6.23
CA HIS A 88 -18.70 -11.39 6.89
C HIS A 88 -18.65 -10.21 5.92
N PRO A 89 -19.18 -9.03 6.31
CA PRO A 89 -19.08 -7.83 5.52
C PRO A 89 -17.61 -7.45 5.31
N THR A 90 -17.31 -6.79 4.19
CA THR A 90 -15.96 -6.27 3.92
C THR A 90 -15.69 -5.11 4.86
N THR A 91 -14.62 -5.21 5.64
CA THR A 91 -14.17 -4.14 6.52
C THR A 91 -12.98 -3.42 5.90
N TYR A 92 -13.10 -2.12 5.68
CA TYR A 92 -12.03 -1.25 5.24
C TYR A 92 -11.30 -0.68 6.45
N ARG A 93 -9.97 -0.81 6.45
CA ARG A 93 -9.15 -0.40 7.58
C ARG A 93 -7.98 0.46 7.12
N LEU A 94 -7.70 1.50 7.88
CA LEU A 94 -6.49 2.28 7.78
C LEU A 94 -5.66 2.02 9.04
N SER A 95 -4.42 1.57 8.84
CA SER A 95 -3.46 1.38 9.92
C SER A 95 -2.24 2.26 9.71
N VAL A 96 -1.73 2.86 10.78
CA VAL A 96 -0.48 3.63 10.78
C VAL A 96 0.59 2.92 11.58
N PHE A 97 1.85 3.10 11.17
CA PHE A 97 2.98 2.52 11.89
C PHE A 97 3.44 3.46 13.00
N VAL A 98 3.43 2.97 14.23
CA VAL A 98 3.94 3.69 15.40
C VAL A 98 5.28 3.08 15.79
N PRO A 99 6.40 3.81 15.65
CA PRO A 99 7.71 3.31 16.06
C PRO A 99 7.75 3.09 17.58
N ASN A 100 8.60 2.17 18.02
CA ASN A 100 8.92 2.03 19.43
C ASN A 100 9.66 3.29 19.92
N PRO A 101 9.53 3.64 21.21
CA PRO A 101 10.30 4.74 21.81
C PRO A 101 11.81 4.49 21.76
#